data_AF-A0A822L6U4-F1
#
_entry.id   AF-A0A822L6U4-F1
#
_cell.length_a   1.000
_cell.length_b   1.000
_cell.length_c   1.000
_cell.angle_alpha   90.00
_cell.angle_beta   90.00
_cell.angle_gamma   90.00
#
_symmetry.space_group_name_H-M   'P 1'
#
loop_
_entity.id
_entity.type
_entity.pdbx_description
1 polymer ?
#
loop_
_entity_poly.entity_id
_entity_poly.type
_entity_poly.pdbx_seq_one_letter_code
_entity_poly.pdbx_strand_id
1 'polypeptide(L)'
;MNTFFDFEAEFVDSLRCLPMAVRMKLDTCGVKLKLSHWMQLSQPERMVLVNMACTTAAEAAIYRDFLQKLITEKTGNPAGELAIDPHPPWLDDSQIPDTVREKARELQIEISLEQWQKLQPFQRFALIKLSRPSHENLNFYPALKEFHIVDV
;
A
#
# COMPACT_ATOMS: atom_id res chain seq x y z
N MET A 1 5.81 -16.11 -3.35
CA MET A 1 5.69 -14.84 -2.63
C MET A 1 4.31 -14.30 -2.92
N ASN A 2 3.47 -14.13 -1.91
CA ASN A 2 2.11 -13.63 -2.08
C ASN A 2 2.15 -12.13 -2.40
N THR A 3 1.56 -11.75 -3.53
CA THR A 3 1.44 -10.34 -3.94
C THR A 3 0.39 -9.58 -3.12
N PHE A 4 -0.45 -10.30 -2.38
CA PHE A 4 -1.58 -9.79 -1.61
C PHE A 4 -1.52 -10.31 -0.17
N PHE A 5 -2.05 -9.53 0.76
CA PHE A 5 -2.30 -10.00 2.12
C PHE A 5 -3.65 -10.73 2.22
N ASP A 6 -3.78 -11.62 3.20
CA ASP A 6 -5.01 -12.39 3.42
C ASP A 6 -6.17 -11.48 3.85
N PHE A 7 -5.91 -10.41 4.61
CA PHE A 7 -6.93 -9.39 4.90
C PHE A 7 -7.44 -8.63 3.65
N GLU A 8 -6.82 -8.82 2.49
CA GLU A 8 -7.27 -8.24 1.22
C GLU A 8 -8.15 -9.21 0.40
N ALA A 9 -8.28 -10.47 0.82
CA ALA A 9 -8.91 -11.54 0.05
C ALA A 9 -10.32 -11.19 -0.46
N GLU A 10 -11.13 -10.50 0.34
CA GLU A 10 -12.52 -10.16 -0.01
C GLU A 10 -12.64 -9.23 -1.25
N PHE A 11 -11.58 -8.52 -1.64
CA PHE A 11 -11.61 -7.60 -2.78
C PHE A 11 -10.53 -7.84 -3.82
N VAL A 12 -9.54 -8.68 -3.55
CA VAL A 12 -8.44 -9.00 -4.48
C VAL A 12 -8.95 -9.68 -5.75
N ASP A 13 -9.91 -10.61 -5.66
CA ASP A 13 -10.44 -11.32 -6.83
C ASP A 13 -11.05 -10.38 -7.88
N SER A 14 -11.67 -9.30 -7.40
CA SER A 14 -12.32 -8.30 -8.24
C SER A 14 -11.43 -7.09 -8.57
N LEU A 15 -10.32 -6.92 -7.84
CA LEU A 15 -9.47 -5.72 -7.83
C LEU A 15 -10.29 -4.41 -7.88
N ARG A 16 -11.44 -4.38 -7.19
CA ARG A 16 -12.31 -3.18 -7.10
C ARG A 16 -11.66 -2.06 -6.30
N CYS A 17 -10.69 -2.42 -5.44
CA CYS A 17 -9.87 -1.50 -4.67
C CYS A 17 -8.40 -1.61 -5.12
N LEU A 18 -7.59 -0.61 -4.77
CA LEU A 18 -6.14 -0.68 -4.98
C LEU A 18 -5.53 -1.58 -3.89
N PRO A 19 -4.93 -2.73 -4.24
CA PRO A 19 -4.26 -3.60 -3.27
C PRO A 19 -3.02 -2.91 -2.69
N MET A 20 -2.57 -3.34 -1.52
CA MET A 20 -1.41 -2.76 -0.84
C MET A 20 -0.16 -2.79 -1.71
N ALA A 21 0.03 -3.86 -2.49
CA ALA A 21 1.15 -3.95 -3.42
C ALA A 21 1.14 -2.78 -4.42
N VAL A 22 0.01 -2.47 -5.04
CA VAL A 22 -0.09 -1.32 -5.98
C VAL A 22 0.07 -0.01 -5.23
N ARG A 23 -0.55 0.14 -4.06
CA ARG A 23 -0.40 1.35 -3.24
C ARG A 23 1.06 1.62 -2.91
N MET A 24 1.84 0.60 -2.55
CA MET A 24 3.27 0.77 -2.26
C MET A 24 4.03 1.25 -3.49
N LYS A 25 3.76 0.68 -4.67
CA LYS A 25 4.38 1.12 -5.93
C LYS A 25 4.04 2.57 -6.27
N LEU A 26 2.81 3.01 -6.01
CA LEU A 26 2.39 4.39 -6.21
C LEU A 26 3.16 5.38 -5.33
N ASP A 27 3.36 5.03 -4.05
CA ASP A 27 4.21 5.82 -3.14
C ASP A 27 5.68 5.79 -3.57
N THR A 28 6.20 4.65 -4.03
CA THR A 28 7.59 4.52 -4.53
C THR A 28 7.83 5.33 -5.80
N CYS A 29 6.88 5.34 -6.74
CA CYS A 29 7.03 5.98 -8.05
C CYS A 29 6.50 7.42 -8.11
N GLY A 30 5.92 7.93 -7.02
CA GLY A 30 5.44 9.31 -6.94
C GLY A 30 4.17 9.58 -7.76
N VAL A 31 3.27 8.60 -7.90
CA VAL A 31 2.00 8.79 -8.63
C VAL A 31 0.83 8.83 -7.66
N LYS A 32 0.04 9.90 -7.73
CA LYS A 32 -1.22 10.06 -7.01
C LYS A 32 -2.39 9.56 -7.87
N LEU A 33 -2.66 8.26 -7.79
CA LEU A 33 -3.78 7.62 -8.50
C LEU A 33 -5.08 7.69 -7.70
N LYS A 34 -6.14 8.23 -8.32
CA LYS A 34 -7.50 8.21 -7.75
C LYS A 34 -8.17 6.86 -8.01
N LEU A 35 -9.07 6.43 -7.12
CA LEU A 35 -9.87 5.21 -7.31
C LEU A 35 -10.68 5.26 -8.62
N SER A 36 -11.22 6.42 -8.98
CA SER A 36 -11.94 6.60 -10.25
C SER A 36 -11.09 6.27 -11.48
N HIS A 37 -9.78 6.57 -11.46
CA HIS A 37 -8.86 6.22 -12.54
C HIS A 37 -8.60 4.71 -12.57
N TRP A 38 -8.35 4.10 -11.40
CA TRP A 38 -8.17 2.66 -11.26
C TRP A 38 -9.36 1.87 -11.81
N MET A 39 -10.57 2.37 -11.55
CA MET A 39 -11.81 1.72 -12.00
C MET A 39 -12.01 1.76 -13.52
N GLN A 40 -11.32 2.65 -14.25
CA GLN A 40 -11.34 2.67 -15.73
C GLN A 40 -10.42 1.60 -16.35
N LEU A 41 -9.51 1.02 -15.57
CA LEU A 41 -8.64 -0.05 -16.03
C LEU A 41 -9.40 -1.38 -16.09
N SER A 42 -9.14 -2.16 -17.12
CA SER A 42 -9.59 -3.55 -17.22
C SER A 42 -8.85 -4.44 -16.22
N GLN A 43 -9.41 -5.61 -15.91
CA GLN A 43 -8.77 -6.56 -15.00
C GLN A 43 -7.36 -6.99 -15.46
N PRO A 44 -7.10 -7.30 -16.76
CA PRO A 44 -5.75 -7.61 -17.23
C PRO A 44 -4.76 -6.45 -17.02
N GLU A 45 -5.16 -5.21 -17.30
CA GLU A 45 -4.32 -4.02 -17.08
C GLU A 45 -3.99 -3.83 -15.59
N ARG A 46 -4.96 -4.04 -14.71
CA ARG A 46 -4.74 -4.02 -13.25
C ARG A 46 -3.75 -5.11 -12.82
N MET A 47 -3.86 -6.32 -13.39
CA MET A 47 -2.92 -7.41 -13.09
C MET A 47 -1.50 -7.13 -13.58
N VAL A 48 -1.32 -6.46 -14.72
CA VAL A 48 0.00 -6.00 -15.17
C VAL A 48 0.61 -5.07 -14.12
N LEU A 49 -0.13 -4.06 -13.65
CA LEU A 49 0.33 -3.14 -12.61
C LEU A 49 0.64 -3.83 -11.26
N VAL A 50 -0.09 -4.90 -10.94
CA VAL A 50 0.17 -5.74 -9.77
C VAL A 50 1.48 -6.53 -9.93
N ASN A 51 1.82 -7.00 -11.13
CA ASN A 51 2.97 -7.87 -11.35
C ASN A 51 4.29 -7.14 -11.71
N MET A 52 4.22 -5.91 -12.24
CA MET A 52 5.43 -5.15 -12.58
C MET A 52 6.32 -4.87 -11.36
N ALA A 53 7.63 -4.99 -11.52
CA ALA A 53 8.60 -4.60 -10.50
C ALA A 53 8.60 -3.07 -10.28
N CYS A 54 8.95 -2.64 -9.07
CA CYS A 54 9.00 -1.23 -8.66
C CYS A 54 9.77 -1.10 -7.33
N THR A 55 10.90 -1.80 -7.21
CA THR A 55 11.73 -1.77 -5.99
C THR A 55 12.99 -0.93 -6.17
N THR A 56 13.47 -0.76 -7.40
CA THR A 56 14.60 0.12 -7.73
C THR A 56 14.13 1.44 -8.35
N ALA A 57 15.00 2.46 -8.35
CA ALA A 57 14.70 3.74 -8.99
C ALA A 57 14.42 3.60 -10.51
N ALA A 58 15.14 2.72 -11.19
CA ALA A 58 14.93 2.45 -12.62
C ALA A 58 13.58 1.76 -12.87
N GLU A 59 13.23 0.76 -12.05
CA GLU A 59 11.92 0.10 -12.13
C GLU A 59 10.77 1.06 -11.79
N ALA A 60 10.95 1.92 -10.79
CA ALA A 60 9.95 2.91 -10.40
C ALA A 60 9.69 3.92 -11.53
N ALA A 61 10.73 4.35 -12.25
CA ALA A 61 10.58 5.21 -13.43
C ALA A 61 9.80 4.49 -14.55
N ILE A 62 10.15 3.24 -14.86
CA ILE A 62 9.43 2.43 -15.87
C ILE A 62 7.95 2.24 -15.47
N TYR A 63 7.70 1.92 -14.20
CA TYR A 63 6.35 1.76 -13.66
C TYR A 63 5.54 3.05 -13.77
N ARG A 64 6.15 4.19 -13.40
CA ARG A 64 5.53 5.52 -13.49
C ARG A 64 5.13 5.85 -14.93
N ASP A 65 6.03 5.69 -15.88
CA ASP A 65 5.79 6.05 -17.28
C ASP A 65 4.70 5.17 -17.90
N PHE A 66 4.75 3.86 -17.63
CA PHE A 66 3.70 2.93 -18.05
C PHE A 66 2.33 3.31 -17.48
N LEU A 67 2.26 3.56 -16.17
CA LEU A 67 1.01 3.92 -15.50
C LEU A 67 0.46 5.26 -16.03
N GLN A 68 1.30 6.29 -16.17
CA GLN A 68 0.87 7.60 -16.65
C GLN A 68 0.33 7.53 -18.08
N LYS A 69 1.00 6.78 -18.96
CA LYS A 69 0.53 6.54 -20.33
C LYS A 69 -0.83 5.85 -20.32
N LEU A 70 -0.96 4.75 -19.57
CA LEU A 70 -2.18 3.98 -19.48
C LEU A 70 -3.36 4.81 -18.96
N ILE A 71 -3.15 5.61 -17.90
CA ILE A 71 -4.22 6.48 -17.37
C ILE A 71 -4.60 7.59 -18.35
N THR A 72 -3.62 8.18 -19.04
CA THR A 72 -3.88 9.22 -20.05
C THR A 72 -4.70 8.66 -21.20
N GLU A 73 -4.39 7.45 -21.69
CA GLU A 73 -5.16 6.77 -22.73
C GLU A 73 -6.61 6.50 -22.33
N LYS A 74 -6.87 6.17 -21.06
CA LYS A 74 -8.22 5.84 -20.56
C LYS A 74 -9.05 7.05 -20.18
N THR A 75 -8.42 8.12 -19.70
CA THR A 75 -9.12 9.24 -19.05
C THR A 75 -8.89 10.60 -19.74
N GLY A 76 -8.03 10.65 -20.75
CA GLY A 76 -7.63 11.87 -21.44
C GLY A 76 -6.69 12.78 -20.66
N ASN A 77 -6.39 12.46 -19.39
CA ASN A 77 -5.52 13.26 -18.52
C ASN A 77 -4.56 12.36 -17.74
N PRO A 78 -3.35 12.84 -17.40
CA PRO A 78 -2.43 12.09 -16.55
C PRO A 78 -2.97 11.97 -15.12
N ALA A 79 -2.50 10.95 -14.40
CA ALA A 79 -2.67 10.88 -12.95
C ALA A 79 -1.88 12.00 -12.26
N GLY A 80 -2.32 12.39 -11.07
CA GLY A 80 -1.60 13.39 -10.29
C GLY A 80 -0.23 12.88 -9.83
N GLU A 81 0.60 13.79 -9.35
CA GLU A 81 1.90 13.45 -8.78
C GLU A 81 1.86 13.46 -7.24
N LEU A 82 2.74 12.67 -6.65
CA LEU A 82 2.99 12.61 -5.23
C LEU A 82 4.48 12.84 -5.00
N ALA A 83 4.82 13.67 -4.01
CA ALA A 83 6.21 13.83 -3.60
C ALA A 83 6.76 12.48 -3.09
N ILE A 84 7.89 12.06 -3.63
CA ILE A 84 8.58 10.85 -3.18
C ILE A 84 9.36 11.21 -1.92
N ASP A 85 9.10 10.48 -0.84
CA ASP A 85 9.87 10.60 0.39
C ASP A 85 11.22 9.88 0.23
N PRO A 86 12.37 10.56 0.36
CA PRO A 86 13.68 9.89 0.29
C PRO A 86 13.92 8.92 1.46
N HIS A 87 13.20 9.05 2.57
CA HIS A 87 13.31 8.20 3.76
C HIS A 87 11.93 7.68 4.16
N PRO A 88 11.32 6.82 3.34
CA PRO A 88 9.94 6.44 3.56
C PRO A 88 9.78 5.65 4.87
N PRO A 89 8.73 5.93 5.67
CA PRO A 89 8.60 5.43 7.05
C PRO A 89 8.43 3.91 7.16
N TRP A 90 8.13 3.21 6.06
CA TRP A 90 8.06 1.74 6.06
C TRP A 90 9.43 1.06 5.90
N LEU A 91 10.48 1.83 5.55
CA LEU A 91 11.87 1.37 5.57
C LEU A 91 12.56 1.65 6.91
N ASP A 92 11.98 2.49 7.77
CA ASP A 92 12.49 2.75 9.11
C ASP A 92 11.92 1.75 10.13
N ASP A 93 12.81 0.94 10.69
CA ASP A 93 12.48 -0.03 11.74
C ASP A 93 12.87 0.44 13.15
N SER A 94 13.48 1.62 13.25
CA SER A 94 13.92 2.20 14.52
C SER A 94 12.81 2.98 15.23
N GLN A 95 11.77 3.39 14.48
CA GLN A 95 10.65 4.15 15.01
C GLN A 95 9.31 3.65 14.44
N ILE A 96 8.33 3.49 15.33
CA ILE A 96 6.93 3.24 14.95
C ILE A 96 6.25 4.60 14.74
N PRO A 97 5.65 4.86 13.56
CA PRO A 97 4.93 6.10 13.30
C PRO A 97 3.76 6.32 14.27
N ASP A 98 3.55 7.58 14.68
CA ASP A 98 2.53 7.93 15.68
C ASP A 98 1.12 7.51 15.25
N THR A 99 0.78 7.64 13.97
CA THR A 99 -0.53 7.20 13.46
C THR A 99 -0.78 5.71 13.71
N VAL A 100 0.25 4.88 13.55
CA VAL A 100 0.16 3.43 13.82
C VAL A 100 -0.04 3.17 15.31
N ARG A 101 0.68 3.88 16.17
CA ARG A 101 0.54 3.77 17.64
C ARG A 101 -0.85 4.20 18.10
N GLU A 102 -1.34 5.33 17.59
CA GLU A 102 -2.66 5.86 17.90
C GLU A 102 -3.75 4.89 17.46
N LYS A 103 -3.68 4.36 16.24
CA LYS A 103 -4.64 3.39 15.73
C LYS A 103 -4.64 2.09 16.52
N ALA A 104 -3.47 1.60 16.92
CA ALA A 104 -3.36 0.43 17.79
C ALA A 104 -3.98 0.70 19.18
N ARG A 105 -3.74 1.89 19.76
CA ARG A 105 -4.29 2.30 21.05
C ARG A 105 -5.82 2.40 21.05
N GLU A 106 -6.43 2.83 19.94
CA GLU A 106 -7.90 2.80 19.77
C GLU A 106 -8.48 1.39 19.94
N LEU A 107 -7.70 0.37 19.60
CA LEU A 107 -8.05 -1.05 19.73
C LEU A 107 -7.50 -1.67 21.03
N GLN A 108 -6.97 -0.86 21.95
CA GLN A 108 -6.33 -1.29 23.20
C GLN A 108 -5.13 -2.22 22.96
N ILE A 109 -4.42 -2.05 21.85
CA ILE A 109 -3.22 -2.81 21.48
C ILE A 109 -1.99 -1.91 21.59
N GLU A 110 -0.91 -2.46 22.12
CA GLU A 110 0.40 -1.82 22.13
C GLU A 110 1.35 -2.63 21.23
N ILE A 111 1.97 -1.95 20.25
CA ILE A 111 2.95 -2.55 19.35
C ILE A 111 4.34 -2.20 19.90
N SER A 112 5.11 -3.22 20.28
CA SER A 112 6.48 -3.02 20.74
C SER A 112 7.42 -2.71 19.59
N LEU A 113 8.54 -2.03 19.88
CA LEU A 113 9.57 -1.79 18.86
C LEU A 113 10.16 -3.10 18.33
N GLU A 114 10.30 -4.12 19.18
CA GLU A 114 10.78 -5.44 18.78
C GLU A 114 9.83 -6.10 17.77
N GLN A 115 8.51 -6.00 17.98
CA GLN A 115 7.53 -6.48 17.01
C GLN A 115 7.64 -5.71 15.69
N TRP A 116 7.75 -4.39 15.75
CA TRP A 116 7.92 -3.55 14.56
C TRP A 116 9.19 -3.90 13.76
N GLN A 117 10.30 -4.17 14.44
CA GLN A 117 11.57 -4.54 13.82
C GLN A 117 11.50 -5.90 13.09
N LYS A 118 10.65 -6.81 13.55
CA LYS A 118 10.44 -8.11 12.89
C LYS A 118 9.59 -8.03 11.61
N LEU A 119 8.83 -6.95 11.43
CA LEU A 119 7.99 -6.75 10.24
C LEU A 119 8.83 -6.51 8.99
N GLN A 120 8.40 -7.09 7.87
CA GLN A 120 8.95 -6.73 6.57
C GLN A 120 8.50 -5.32 6.17
N PRO A 121 9.26 -4.60 5.32
CA PRO A 121 8.88 -3.28 4.84
C PRO A 121 7.45 -3.19 4.28
N PHE A 122 7.00 -4.23 3.57
CA PHE A 122 5.65 -4.27 3.03
C PHE A 122 4.56 -4.37 4.11
N GLN A 123 4.82 -5.08 5.21
CA GLN A 123 3.91 -5.17 6.36
C GLN A 123 3.85 -3.83 7.13
N ARG A 124 5.02 -3.18 7.35
CA ARG A 124 5.07 -1.82 7.93
C ARG A 124 4.27 -0.84 7.07
N PHE A 125 4.47 -0.88 5.75
CA PHE A 125 3.71 -0.07 4.80
C PHE A 125 2.20 -0.27 4.96
N ALA A 126 1.73 -1.51 5.03
CA ALA A 126 0.31 -1.81 5.21
C ALA A 126 -0.24 -1.19 6.51
N LEU A 127 0.43 -1.36 7.65
CA LEU A 127 0.00 -0.77 8.92
C LEU A 127 -0.01 0.77 8.87
N ILE A 128 0.99 1.38 8.22
CA ILE A 128 1.05 2.83 8.01
C ILE A 128 -0.14 3.32 7.17
N LYS A 129 -0.52 2.58 6.11
CA LYS A 129 -1.68 2.96 5.28
C LYS A 129 -3.02 2.74 5.98
N LEU A 130 -3.15 1.66 6.74
CA LEU A 130 -4.37 1.31 7.46
C LEU A 130 -4.59 2.15 8.72
N SER A 131 -3.56 2.80 9.25
CA SER A 131 -3.66 3.70 10.41
C SER A 131 -4.05 5.14 10.08
N ARG A 132 -4.11 5.52 8.80
CA ARG A 132 -4.45 6.89 8.42
C ARG A 132 -5.91 7.21 8.81
N PRO A 133 -6.18 8.45 9.28
CA PRO A 133 -7.53 8.92 9.55
C PRO A 133 -8.30 9.09 8.23
N SER A 134 -8.91 8.00 7.78
CA SER A 134 -9.91 7.94 6.72
C SER A 134 -11.03 7.02 7.19
N HIS A 135 -11.97 6.62 6.34
CA HIS A 135 -13.01 5.63 6.67
C HIS A 135 -12.48 4.49 7.54
N GLU A 136 -13.33 3.95 8.44
CA GLU A 136 -12.99 2.81 9.30
C GLU A 136 -12.17 1.77 8.53
N ASN A 137 -10.86 1.73 8.80
CA ASN A 137 -9.98 0.74 8.20
C ASN A 137 -10.18 -0.57 8.97
N LEU A 138 -11.27 -1.27 8.63
CA LEU A 138 -11.63 -2.57 9.19
C LEU A 138 -10.51 -3.60 9.03
N ASN A 139 -9.59 -3.38 8.08
CA ASN A 139 -8.43 -4.24 7.84
C ASN A 139 -7.25 -4.02 8.78
N PHE A 140 -7.24 -2.98 9.63
CA PHE A 140 -6.11 -2.74 10.53
C PHE A 140 -5.93 -3.89 11.53
N TYR A 141 -7.01 -4.31 12.21
CA TYR A 141 -6.93 -5.42 13.16
C TYR A 141 -6.65 -6.79 12.50
N PRO A 142 -7.29 -7.16 11.38
CA PRO A 142 -6.89 -8.32 10.58
C PRO A 142 -5.41 -8.32 10.19
N ALA A 143 -4.85 -7.16 9.80
CA ALA A 143 -3.43 -7.05 9.50
C ALA A 143 -2.55 -7.33 10.73
N LEU A 144 -2.94 -6.86 11.93
CA LEU A 144 -2.21 -7.17 13.16
C LEU A 144 -2.18 -8.68 13.45
N LYS A 145 -3.30 -9.39 13.20
CA LYS A 145 -3.39 -10.85 13.33
C LYS A 145 -2.51 -11.57 12.32
N GLU A 146 -2.64 -11.20 11.04
CA GLU A 146 -1.85 -11.80 9.95
C GLU A 146 -0.34 -11.58 10.14
N PHE A 147 0.05 -10.44 10.73
CA PHE A 147 1.46 -10.12 10.99
C PHE A 147 1.96 -10.64 12.34
N HIS A 148 1.16 -11.43 13.06
CA HIS A 148 1.50 -12.02 14.36
C HIS A 148 1.90 -10.98 15.42
N ILE A 149 1.29 -9.79 15.37
CA ILE A 149 1.47 -8.75 16.41
C ILE A 149 0.53 -9.00 17.58
N VAL A 150 -0.67 -9.51 17.29
CA VAL A 150 -1.63 -9.98 18.29
C VAL A 150 -1.92 -11.46 18.06
N ASP A 151 -2.30 -12.15 19.13
CA ASP A 151 -2.67 -13.56 19.07
C ASP A 151 -3.96 -13.76 18.23
N VAL A 152 -4.08 -14.95 17.62
CA VAL A 152 -5.19 -15.34 16.74
C VAL A 152 -6.45 -15.66 17.54
#